data_AF-A0A7V7KBZ6-F1
#
_entry.id   AF-A0A7V7KBZ6-F1
#
_cell.length_a   1.000
_cell.length_b   1.000
_cell.length_c   1.000
_cell.angle_alpha   90.00
_cell.angle_beta   90.00
_cell.angle_gamma   90.00
#
_symmetry.space_group_name_H-M   'P 1'
#
loop_
_entity.id
_entity.type
_entity.pdbx_description
1 polymer ?
#
loop_
_entity_poly.entity_id
_entity_poly.type
_entity_poly.pdbx_seq_one_letter_code
_entity_poly.pdbx_strand_id
1 'polypeptide(L)'
;MFELPKAIGAIAQGAKVYWDNTNKGHDAAAMVWSKAPWIIRAFDEGAVIKSKSGFWLAIPTEQAPKRGVGGKRINPSNFPEHRFGPLRFVYRRGRPSLLVVDGVRVNMCGRVGRRANSGAFTKTGRMKQGMATSVMFIMLPRVRLKKRLNVRREIKRWEIRLPELIGGYLERV
;
A
#
# COMPACT_ATOMS: atom_id res chain seq x y z
N MET A 1 2.34 1.19 -9.56
CA MET A 1 1.85 -0.20 -9.46
C MET A 1 2.91 -0.95 -8.66
N PHE A 2 2.63 -1.27 -7.40
CA PHE A 2 3.56 -2.03 -6.57
C PHE A 2 3.31 -3.50 -6.89
N GLU A 3 4.28 -4.16 -7.51
CA GLU A 3 4.21 -5.61 -7.75
C GLU A 3 4.65 -6.32 -6.47
N LEU A 4 3.69 -6.96 -5.82
CA LEU A 4 3.97 -8.19 -5.08
C LEU A 4 3.94 -9.32 -6.12
N PRO A 5 4.88 -10.28 -6.09
CA PRO A 5 4.87 -11.42 -6.99
C PRO A 5 3.54 -12.19 -6.82
N LYS A 6 2.96 -12.58 -7.96
CA LYS A 6 1.73 -13.37 -8.03
C LYS A 6 1.96 -14.74 -7.37
N ALA A 7 1.41 -14.91 -6.18
CA ALA A 7 1.02 -16.21 -5.66
C ALA A 7 -0.47 -16.10 -5.28
N ILE A 8 -1.34 -16.48 -6.20
CA ILE A 8 -2.77 -16.61 -5.96
C ILE A 8 -2.98 -18.00 -5.37
N GLY A 9 -3.27 -18.06 -4.07
CA GLY A 9 -3.68 -19.27 -3.37
C GLY A 9 -4.33 -18.88 -2.03
N ALA A 10 -5.64 -19.01 -1.96
CA ALA A 10 -6.53 -18.91 -0.80
C ALA A 10 -5.98 -18.21 0.47
N ILE A 11 -6.46 -16.98 0.70
CA ILE A 11 -6.29 -16.23 1.96
C ILE A 11 -7.09 -16.96 3.04
N ALA A 12 -6.43 -17.81 3.81
CA ALA A 12 -6.92 -18.25 5.12
C ALA A 12 -6.05 -17.54 6.15
N GLN A 13 -6.66 -16.81 7.06
CA GLN A 13 -5.97 -16.14 8.15
C GLN A 13 -5.42 -17.22 9.09
N GLY A 14 -4.11 -17.21 9.34
CA GLY A 14 -3.43 -18.14 10.24
C GLY A 14 -2.10 -18.68 9.70
N ALA A 15 -1.18 -18.99 10.61
CA ALA A 15 -0.03 -19.84 10.31
C ALA A 15 -0.54 -21.28 10.07
N LYS A 16 -0.06 -21.96 9.04
CA LYS A 16 -0.40 -23.36 8.81
C LYS A 16 0.68 -24.24 9.43
N VAL A 17 0.24 -25.25 10.16
CA VAL A 17 1.08 -26.33 10.68
C VAL A 17 0.90 -27.51 9.72
N TYR A 18 2.00 -27.97 9.13
CA TYR A 18 2.02 -29.22 8.38
C TYR A 18 2.80 -30.24 9.20
N TRP A 19 2.17 -31.39 9.44
CA TRP A 19 2.80 -32.57 10.01
C TRP A 19 3.29 -33.46 8.86
N ASP A 20 4.51 -33.97 8.98
CA ASP A 20 5.04 -34.98 8.06
C ASP A 20 4.85 -36.36 8.70
N ASN A 21 3.91 -37.12 8.15
CA ASN A 21 3.52 -38.45 8.61
C ASN A 21 4.62 -39.51 8.35
N THR A 22 5.69 -39.13 7.65
CA THR A 22 6.78 -40.01 7.20
C THR A 22 8.01 -39.94 8.09
N ASN A 23 8.01 -39.05 9.09
CA ASN A 23 9.14 -38.79 9.96
C ASN A 23 9.44 -40.01 10.85
N LYS A 24 10.61 -40.62 10.67
CA LYS A 24 11.08 -41.82 11.39
C LYS A 24 11.93 -41.51 12.63
N GLY A 25 11.74 -40.35 13.25
CA GLY A 25 12.28 -40.06 14.59
C GLY A 25 13.47 -39.12 14.63
N HIS A 26 13.92 -38.56 13.49
CA HIS A 26 15.05 -37.62 13.44
C HIS A 26 14.77 -36.30 12.70
N ASP A 27 13.61 -36.16 12.06
CA ASP A 27 13.23 -34.93 11.35
C ASP A 27 12.35 -34.02 12.21
N ALA A 28 12.14 -32.78 11.79
CA ALA A 28 11.22 -31.87 12.46
C ALA A 28 9.79 -32.43 12.46
N ALA A 29 9.16 -32.59 13.63
CA ALA A 29 7.83 -33.18 13.78
C ALA A 29 6.71 -32.34 13.12
N ALA A 30 6.91 -31.03 12.97
CA ALA A 30 5.98 -30.15 12.28
C ALA A 30 6.67 -28.89 11.74
N MET A 31 6.25 -28.42 10.57
CA MET A 31 6.68 -27.15 9.98
C MET A 31 5.56 -26.11 10.12
N VAL A 32 5.88 -24.97 10.74
CA VAL A 32 4.98 -23.83 10.87
C VAL A 32 5.43 -22.70 9.96
N TRP A 33 4.55 -22.25 9.08
CA TRP A 33 4.85 -21.15 8.16
C TRP A 33 3.71 -20.12 8.10
N SER A 34 4.08 -18.88 7.79
CA SER A 34 3.12 -17.79 7.56
C SER A 34 2.81 -17.65 6.08
N LYS A 35 1.55 -17.38 5.74
CA LYS A 35 1.15 -17.02 4.38
C LYS A 35 1.69 -15.68 3.88
N ALA A 36 2.21 -14.85 4.79
CA ALA A 36 2.72 -13.53 4.48
C ALA A 36 4.14 -13.31 5.03
N PRO A 37 5.12 -14.16 4.65
CA PRO A 37 6.47 -14.10 5.22
C PRO A 37 7.16 -12.77 4.89
N TRP A 38 6.91 -12.20 3.70
CA TRP A 38 7.47 -10.92 3.29
C TRP A 38 6.88 -9.74 4.09
N ILE A 39 5.60 -9.80 4.50
CA ILE A 39 4.98 -8.74 5.31
C ILE A 39 5.59 -8.76 6.72
N ILE A 40 5.70 -9.95 7.31
CA ILE A 40 6.32 -10.14 8.63
C ILE A 40 7.75 -9.60 8.60
N ARG A 41 8.54 -10.01 7.60
CA ARG A 41 9.92 -9.57 7.43
C ARG A 41 10.02 -8.05 7.23
N ALA A 42 9.12 -7.45 6.46
CA ALA A 42 9.10 -6.00 6.25
C ALA A 42 8.90 -5.22 7.56
N PHE A 43 8.08 -5.73 8.48
CA PHE A 43 7.85 -5.11 9.79
C PHE A 43 8.90 -5.42 10.84
N ASP A 44 9.64 -6.53 10.71
CA ASP A 44 10.77 -6.88 11.57
C ASP A 44 12.03 -6.05 11.23
N GLU A 45 12.34 -5.96 9.93
CA GLU A 45 13.52 -5.26 9.43
C GLU A 45 13.30 -3.74 9.34
N GLY A 46 12.05 -3.29 9.26
CA GLY A 46 11.72 -1.88 9.03
C GLY A 46 11.99 -1.48 7.57
N ALA A 47 11.43 -2.27 6.66
CA ALA A 47 11.66 -2.18 5.23
C ALA A 47 11.33 -0.80 4.65
N VAL A 48 11.99 -0.50 3.55
CA VAL A 48 11.86 0.76 2.84
C VAL A 48 11.03 0.54 1.59
N ILE A 49 9.94 1.28 1.50
CA ILE A 49 9.10 1.34 0.31
C ILE A 49 9.59 2.49 -0.56
N LYS A 50 9.98 2.17 -1.79
CA LYS A 50 10.36 3.12 -2.84
C LYS A 50 9.75 2.68 -4.18
N SER A 51 9.71 3.59 -5.14
CA SER A 51 9.28 3.23 -6.49
C SER A 51 10.33 2.31 -7.14
N LYS A 52 9.89 1.41 -8.02
CA LYS A 52 10.77 0.50 -8.76
C LYS A 52 11.60 1.25 -9.81
N SER A 53 10.97 2.17 -10.52
CA SER A 53 11.55 2.85 -11.69
C SER A 53 11.45 4.38 -11.64
N GLY A 54 10.86 4.95 -10.57
CA GLY A 54 10.65 6.39 -10.44
C GLY A 54 11.29 6.96 -9.18
N PHE A 55 11.35 8.28 -9.11
CA PHE A 55 11.80 8.99 -7.91
C PHE A 55 10.70 9.10 -6.84
N TRP A 56 9.43 9.04 -7.25
CA TRP A 56 8.28 9.30 -6.39
C TRP A 56 7.29 8.14 -6.35
N LEU A 57 6.71 7.91 -5.17
CA LEU A 57 5.53 7.11 -4.93
C LEU A 57 4.28 7.99 -5.05
N ALA A 58 3.51 7.76 -6.10
CA ALA A 58 2.24 8.43 -6.28
C ALA A 58 1.14 7.72 -5.47
N ILE A 59 0.70 8.35 -4.39
CA ILE A 59 -0.44 7.90 -3.59
C ILE A 59 -1.68 8.66 -4.06
N PRO A 60 -2.71 7.98 -4.59
CA PRO A 60 -3.95 8.64 -4.98
C PRO A 60 -4.68 9.12 -3.73
N THR A 61 -5.24 10.33 -3.79
CA THR A 61 -6.16 10.86 -2.79
C THR A 61 -7.58 10.37 -3.05
N GLU A 62 -8.51 10.67 -2.15
CA GLU A 62 -9.94 10.40 -2.35
C GLU A 62 -10.56 11.14 -3.54
N GLN A 63 -9.93 12.25 -3.95
CA GLN A 63 -10.35 13.04 -5.11
C GLN A 63 -9.91 12.43 -6.43
N ALA A 64 -8.90 11.57 -6.41
CA ALA A 64 -8.49 10.85 -7.60
C ALA A 64 -9.56 9.83 -8.03
N PRO A 65 -9.76 9.66 -9.34
CA PRO A 65 -10.64 8.61 -9.83
C PRO A 65 -10.10 7.23 -9.39
N LYS A 66 -10.99 6.33 -8.98
CA LYS A 66 -10.61 4.96 -8.55
C LYS A 66 -9.84 4.19 -9.63
N ARG A 67 -10.16 4.47 -10.90
CA ARG A 67 -9.59 3.81 -12.08
C ARG A 67 -9.09 4.84 -13.08
N GLY A 68 -7.96 4.53 -13.71
CA GLY A 68 -7.40 5.30 -14.80
C GLY A 68 -7.97 4.89 -16.15
N VAL A 69 -7.37 5.42 -17.20
CA VAL A 69 -7.61 4.99 -18.60
C VAL A 69 -7.37 3.49 -18.70
N GLY A 70 -8.28 2.79 -19.39
CA GLY A 70 -8.23 1.33 -19.55
C GLY A 70 -8.61 0.52 -18.30
N GLY A 71 -9.31 1.12 -17.32
CA GLY A 71 -9.87 0.40 -16.17
C GLY A 71 -8.84 -0.13 -15.15
N LYS A 72 -7.55 0.18 -15.35
CA LYS A 72 -6.46 -0.19 -14.45
C LYS A 72 -6.50 0.65 -13.18
N ARG A 73 -5.81 0.18 -12.13
CA ARG A 73 -5.59 0.98 -10.92
C ARG A 73 -4.99 2.33 -11.31
N ILE A 74 -5.52 3.40 -10.73
CA ILE A 74 -5.09 4.76 -11.03
C ILE A 74 -3.61 4.95 -10.71
N ASN A 75 -2.91 5.60 -11.64
CA ASN A 75 -1.54 6.05 -11.53
C ASN A 75 -1.39 7.36 -12.33
N PRO A 76 -0.32 8.14 -12.12
CA PRO A 76 -0.15 9.39 -12.85
C PRO A 76 -0.10 9.22 -14.38
N SER A 77 0.51 8.15 -14.88
CA SER A 77 0.66 7.90 -16.33
C SER A 77 -0.62 7.47 -17.05
N ASN A 78 -1.63 6.98 -16.32
CA ASN A 78 -2.92 6.56 -16.86
C ASN A 78 -4.05 7.44 -16.37
N PHE A 79 -3.74 8.64 -15.88
CA PHE A 79 -4.75 9.57 -15.41
C PHE A 79 -5.65 10.02 -16.57
N PRO A 80 -6.99 10.05 -16.40
CA PRO A 80 -7.90 10.43 -17.47
C PRO A 80 -7.91 11.96 -17.66
N GLU A 81 -6.85 12.48 -18.27
CA GLU A 81 -6.67 13.91 -18.54
C GLU A 81 -7.77 14.49 -19.42
N HIS A 82 -8.31 13.70 -20.34
CA HIS A 82 -9.47 14.09 -21.16
C HIS A 82 -10.71 14.44 -20.31
N ARG A 83 -10.84 13.88 -19.10
CA ARG A 83 -12.00 14.10 -18.21
C ARG A 83 -11.76 15.20 -17.20
N PHE A 84 -10.57 15.27 -16.62
CA PHE A 84 -10.27 16.17 -15.51
C PHE A 84 -9.29 17.30 -15.88
N GLY A 85 -8.50 17.13 -16.93
CA GLY A 85 -7.41 18.01 -17.31
C GLY A 85 -6.03 17.42 -17.01
N PRO A 86 -4.95 18.06 -17.48
CA PRO A 86 -3.60 17.59 -17.25
C PRO A 86 -3.21 17.71 -15.78
N LEU A 87 -2.36 16.79 -15.32
CA LEU A 87 -1.78 16.87 -13.98
C LEU A 87 -0.68 17.93 -13.95
N ARG A 88 -0.75 18.84 -12.99
CA ARG A 88 0.31 19.81 -12.69
C ARG A 88 1.09 19.40 -11.47
N PHE A 89 2.41 19.40 -11.57
CA PHE A 89 3.30 19.14 -10.46
C PHE A 89 3.49 20.38 -9.60
N VAL A 90 3.34 20.21 -8.28
CA VAL A 90 3.57 21.26 -7.28
C VAL A 90 4.61 20.76 -6.30
N TYR A 91 5.81 21.33 -6.40
CA TYR A 91 6.88 21.07 -5.45
C TYR A 91 6.61 21.80 -4.13
N ARG A 92 6.84 21.12 -3.00
CA ARG A 92 6.74 21.72 -1.67
C ARG A 92 7.99 21.39 -0.87
N ARG A 93 8.78 22.41 -0.52
CA ARG A 93 10.00 22.20 0.26
C ARG A 93 9.64 21.64 1.66
N GLY A 94 10.30 20.56 2.05
CA GLY A 94 10.09 19.90 3.36
C GLY A 94 8.74 19.17 3.52
N ARG A 95 7.91 19.09 2.47
CA ARG A 95 6.61 18.39 2.50
C ARG A 95 6.48 17.49 1.26
N PRO A 96 5.56 16.50 1.27
CA PRO A 96 5.28 15.72 0.07
C PRO A 96 4.90 16.61 -1.11
N SER A 97 5.48 16.37 -2.28
CA SER A 97 5.09 17.06 -3.52
C SER A 97 3.70 16.60 -3.96
N LEU A 98 3.00 17.39 -4.77
CA LEU A 98 1.62 17.09 -5.18
C LEU A 98 1.49 17.04 -6.69
N LEU A 99 0.58 16.20 -7.17
CA LEU A 99 -0.01 16.32 -8.51
C LEU A 99 -1.44 16.82 -8.35
N VAL A 100 -1.70 17.99 -8.93
CA VAL A 100 -2.97 18.70 -8.82
C VAL A 100 -3.60 18.86 -10.19
N VAL A 101 -4.91 19.06 -10.20
CA VAL A 101 -5.66 19.44 -11.39
C VAL A 101 -6.35 20.76 -11.10
N ASP A 102 -6.20 21.70 -12.03
CA ASP A 102 -6.85 23.01 -11.94
C ASP A 102 -8.18 23.02 -12.70
N GLY A 103 -9.14 23.80 -12.18
CA GLY A 103 -10.38 24.06 -12.92
C GLY A 103 -11.37 22.93 -12.94
N VAL A 104 -11.39 22.13 -11.88
CA VAL A 104 -12.39 21.10 -11.69
C VAL A 104 -13.54 21.64 -10.86
N ARG A 105 -14.76 21.25 -11.22
CA ARG A 105 -15.92 21.54 -10.37
C ARG A 105 -15.91 20.60 -9.18
N VAL A 106 -16.20 21.13 -8.00
CA VAL A 106 -16.35 20.32 -6.79
C VAL A 106 -17.83 20.31 -6.42
N ASN A 107 -18.39 19.12 -6.29
CA ASN A 107 -19.80 18.96 -5.91
C ASN A 107 -19.97 19.26 -4.40
N MET A 108 -21.21 19.43 -3.93
CA MET A 108 -21.51 19.65 -2.51
C MET A 108 -20.94 18.55 -1.59
N CYS A 109 -20.83 17.31 -2.08
CA CYS A 109 -20.19 16.20 -1.35
C CYS A 109 -18.65 16.25 -1.38
N GLY A 110 -18.03 17.34 -1.81
CA GLY A 110 -16.58 17.52 -1.89
C GLY A 110 -15.88 16.67 -2.95
N ARG A 111 -16.61 16.02 -3.86
CA ARG A 111 -16.04 15.19 -4.94
C ARG A 111 -15.74 16.01 -6.18
N VAL A 112 -14.62 15.71 -6.81
CA VAL A 112 -14.25 16.29 -8.10
C VAL A 112 -15.12 15.77 -9.24
N GLY A 113 -15.81 16.71 -9.89
CA GLY A 113 -16.54 16.52 -11.14
C GLY A 113 -15.64 16.69 -12.38
N ARG A 114 -16.26 16.70 -13.57
CA ARG A 114 -15.53 16.88 -14.83
C ARG A 114 -14.92 18.29 -14.91
N ARG A 115 -13.84 18.41 -15.69
CA ARG A 115 -13.29 19.71 -16.05
C ARG A 115 -14.35 20.54 -16.77
N ALA A 116 -14.35 21.85 -16.52
CA ALA A 116 -15.21 22.75 -17.26
C ALA A 116 -14.67 23.04 -18.67
N ASN A 117 -15.52 22.89 -19.68
CA ASN A 117 -15.18 23.17 -21.08
C ASN A 117 -14.81 24.64 -21.32
N SER A 118 -15.39 25.56 -20.55
CA SER A 118 -15.15 27.00 -20.70
C SER A 118 -13.84 27.50 -20.06
N GLY A 119 -13.01 26.59 -19.55
CA GLY A 119 -11.78 26.93 -18.83
C GLY A 119 -12.01 27.35 -17.37
N ALA A 120 -10.96 27.22 -16.58
CA ALA A 120 -10.94 27.40 -15.12
C ALA A 120 -10.90 28.86 -14.66
N PHE A 121 -10.27 29.72 -15.47
CA PHE A 121 -9.92 31.09 -15.13
C PHE A 121 -10.73 32.06 -15.98
N THR A 122 -11.03 33.22 -15.41
CA THR A 122 -11.60 34.38 -16.09
C THR A 122 -10.54 35.07 -16.94
N LYS A 123 -10.95 36.00 -17.82
CA LYS A 123 -10.00 36.81 -18.62
C LYS A 123 -9.02 37.61 -17.75
N THR A 124 -9.36 37.89 -16.49
CA THR A 124 -8.51 38.59 -15.51
C THR A 124 -7.64 37.65 -14.67
N GLY A 125 -7.60 36.35 -14.98
CA GLY A 125 -6.78 35.36 -14.26
C GLY A 125 -7.39 34.85 -12.95
N ARG A 126 -8.53 35.40 -12.51
CA ARG A 126 -9.24 34.89 -11.32
C ARG A 126 -9.89 33.55 -11.62
N MET A 127 -9.85 32.63 -10.67
CA MET A 127 -10.58 31.36 -10.76
C MET A 127 -12.09 31.61 -10.81
N LYS A 128 -12.79 30.94 -11.72
CA LYS A 128 -14.24 31.07 -11.84
C LYS A 128 -14.94 30.49 -10.61
N GLN A 129 -16.09 31.07 -10.24
CA GLN A 129 -16.91 30.59 -9.14
C GLN A 129 -17.30 29.12 -9.35
N GLY A 130 -17.17 28.31 -8.30
CA GLY A 130 -17.46 26.86 -8.34
C GLY A 130 -16.36 26.00 -8.96
N MET A 131 -15.23 26.57 -9.36
CA MET A 131 -14.03 25.81 -9.73
C MET A 131 -13.09 25.71 -8.53
N ALA A 132 -12.38 24.59 -8.41
CA ALA A 132 -11.30 24.40 -7.45
C ALA A 132 -10.07 23.75 -8.09
N THR A 133 -8.93 23.88 -7.40
CA THR A 133 -7.74 23.07 -7.67
C THR A 133 -7.77 21.89 -6.72
N SER A 134 -7.79 20.68 -7.27
CA SER A 134 -7.90 19.46 -6.47
C SER A 134 -6.62 18.65 -6.52
N VAL A 135 -6.21 18.18 -5.35
CA VAL A 135 -5.03 17.31 -5.21
C VAL A 135 -5.41 15.89 -5.59
N MET A 136 -4.85 15.39 -6.69
CA MET A 136 -5.11 14.04 -7.18
C MET A 136 -4.12 13.03 -6.61
N PHE A 137 -2.85 13.39 -6.53
CA PHE A 137 -1.83 12.51 -5.95
C PHE A 137 -0.92 13.24 -4.99
N ILE A 138 -0.54 12.53 -3.94
CA ILE A 138 0.55 12.90 -3.04
C ILE A 138 1.78 12.12 -3.50
N MET A 139 2.86 12.83 -3.79
CA MET A 139 4.14 12.27 -4.24
C MET A 139 5.11 12.19 -3.06
N LEU A 140 5.40 10.96 -2.63
CA LEU A 140 6.35 10.67 -1.56
C LEU A 140 7.66 10.12 -2.13
N PRO A 141 8.84 10.56 -1.66
CA PRO A 141 10.10 10.10 -2.22
C PRO A 141 10.44 8.67 -1.78
N ARG A 142 10.36 8.41 -0.46
CA ARG A 142 10.68 7.12 0.17
C ARG A 142 9.94 7.04 1.50
N VAL A 143 9.39 5.87 1.83
CA VAL A 143 8.73 5.64 3.12
C VAL A 143 9.42 4.49 3.83
N ARG A 144 9.80 4.67 5.10
CA ARG A 144 10.34 3.61 5.94
C ARG A 144 9.23 3.08 6.84
N LEU A 145 9.02 1.78 6.81
CA LEU A 145 8.08 1.14 7.72
C LEU A 145 8.65 1.16 9.14
N LYS A 146 7.83 1.58 10.11
CA LYS A 146 8.18 1.47 11.53
C LYS A 146 8.28 -0.01 11.89
N LYS A 147 9.30 -0.39 12.64
CA LYS A 147 9.41 -1.74 13.17
C LYS A 147 8.23 -2.01 14.11
N ARG A 148 7.43 -3.02 13.79
CA ARG A 148 6.26 -3.43 14.59
C ARG A 148 6.42 -4.82 15.18
N LEU A 149 7.26 -5.64 14.56
CA LEU A 149 7.52 -7.01 14.99
C LEU A 149 8.99 -7.13 15.38
N ASN A 150 9.27 -8.08 16.28
CA ASN A 150 10.61 -8.54 16.58
C ASN A 150 10.57 -10.07 16.63
N VAL A 151 10.73 -10.68 15.46
CA VAL A 151 10.54 -12.13 15.29
C VAL A 151 11.62 -12.89 16.06
N ARG A 152 12.88 -12.42 16.01
CA ARG A 152 13.99 -13.06 16.73
C ARG A 152 13.76 -13.10 18.24
N ARG A 153 13.22 -12.04 18.84
CA ARG A 153 12.93 -11.99 20.27
C ARG A 153 11.83 -12.99 20.65
N GLU A 154 10.77 -13.06 19.85
CA GLU A 154 9.69 -14.01 20.10
C GLU A 154 10.15 -15.46 19.89
N ILE A 155 10.98 -15.75 18.87
CA ILE A 155 11.59 -17.08 18.68
C ILE A 155 12.33 -17.52 19.94
N LYS A 156 13.26 -16.71 20.45
CA LYS A 156 14.01 -17.06 21.69
C LYS A 156 13.10 -17.29 22.89
N ARG A 157 12.04 -16.49 23.02
CA ARG A 157 11.06 -16.64 24.10
C ARG A 157 10.33 -17.98 24.00
N TRP A 158 9.96 -18.40 22.80
CA TRP A 158 9.24 -19.65 22.57
C TRP A 158 10.15 -20.87 22.57
N GLU A 159 11.40 -20.76 22.11
CA GLU A 159 12.41 -21.84 22.19
C GLU A 159 12.58 -22.37 23.62
N ILE A 160 12.52 -21.48 24.62
CA ILE A 160 12.63 -21.86 26.04
C ILE A 160 11.36 -22.57 26.54
N ARG A 161 10.17 -22.14 26.08
CA ARG A 161 8.87 -22.63 26.60
C ARG A 161 8.31 -23.84 25.87
N LEU A 162 8.66 -24.00 24.59
CA LEU A 162 8.12 -25.06 23.74
C LEU A 162 8.37 -26.47 24.30
N PRO A 163 9.57 -26.81 24.81
CA PRO A 163 9.81 -28.14 25.38
C PRO A 163 8.88 -28.46 26.55
N GLU A 164 8.69 -27.52 27.48
CA GLU A 164 7.80 -27.69 28.64
C GLU A 164 6.34 -27.89 28.21
N LEU A 165 5.87 -27.12 27.23
CA LEU A 165 4.51 -27.24 26.70
C LEU A 165 4.27 -28.58 25.99
N ILE A 166 5.27 -29.08 25.27
CA ILE A 166 5.20 -30.39 24.60
C ILE A 166 5.19 -31.51 25.65
N GLY A 167 6.10 -31.46 26.63
CA GLY A 167 6.15 -32.44 27.73
C GLY A 167 4.82 -32.52 28.48
N GLY A 168 4.28 -31.37 28.91
CA GLY A 168 3.01 -31.31 29.62
C GLY A 168 1.77 -31.69 28.77
N TYR A 169 1.87 -31.67 27.44
CA TYR A 169 0.82 -32.20 26.56
C TYR A 169 0.88 -33.73 26.48
N LEU A 170 2.08 -34.29 26.35
CA LEU A 170 2.29 -35.75 26.29
C LEU A 170 1.92 -36.44 27.60
N GLU A 171 2.10 -35.80 28.76
CA GLU A 171 1.71 -36.35 30.05
C GLU A 171 0.19 -36.39 30.28
N ARG A 172 -0.61 -35.72 29.46
CA ARG A 172 -2.09 -35.64 29.59
C ARG A 172 -2.85 -36.51 28.59
N VAL A 173 -2.16 -37.15 27.64
CA VAL A 173 -2.74 -38.03 26.62
C VAL A 173 -2.36 -39.47 26.95
#